data_AF-A0A1A8RL81-F1
#
_entry.id   AF-A0A1A8RL81-F1
#
_cell.length_a   1.000
_cell.length_b   1.000
_cell.length_c   1.000
_cell.angle_alpha   90.00
_cell.angle_beta   90.00
_cell.angle_gamma   90.00
#
_symmetry.space_group_name_H-M   'P 1'
#
loop_
_entity.id
_entity.type
_entity.pdbx_description
1 polymer ?
#
loop_
_entity_poly.entity_id
_entity_poly.type
_entity_poly.pdbx_seq_one_letter_code
_entity_poly.pdbx_strand_id
1 'polypeptide(L)'
;PASSGLDPGVSVSSTPDGSGSAEVVRLPVSGPWDYGLLSGISSSVRRVPSLLPDSEDVLPPLLISTGEDEGEDVLVEESPAPCQILHLLEEGGPRPLTFVLNANLLVNVKLVTYSNRQCWCFGSNGLQALGQKELVFLLECLPGEKTLPRDFFLLYLSIYQDALKGKFVEELDNMMFTSSFLGSKDHAGMLFFSPSCQPLDGLTLPTQSFLFGVLVQKLEVPWAKVFPLRLLLRLGAAYDMYPTALYSVRFRDSVYREAGHTIMNLLADLRNYQYSLPVVEGLRIHMEMGHSYIEIPKSSFNEMQKVVNSSNEHVISIGASFNLEADSHLVCFQNEEGTYQTQANSMPGKTRTVTGASFVVFNGALKASSGFIAKSSIVEDGLMVQIPPETMESLRSALREQMDFHIPCGKNDGEEIQENVTIRWIDWTSPINSGRTSGVDGRPLDG
;
A
#
# COMPACT_ATOMS: atom_id res chain seq x y z
N PRO A 1 -14.80 71.01 55.59
CA PRO A 1 -14.53 70.31 56.87
C PRO A 1 -14.83 68.80 56.71
N ALA A 2 -13.84 68.05 56.22
CA ALA A 2 -12.94 67.19 57.01
C ALA A 2 -13.62 65.86 57.39
N SER A 3 -13.20 64.72 56.83
CA SER A 3 -12.11 63.88 57.39
C SER A 3 -11.72 62.82 56.34
N SER A 4 -10.48 62.79 55.82
CA SER A 4 -9.32 61.97 56.26
C SER A 4 -9.62 60.45 56.24
N GLY A 5 -9.07 59.61 55.36
CA GLY A 5 -7.69 59.54 54.88
C GLY A 5 -6.86 58.68 55.83
N LEU A 6 -6.52 57.45 55.43
CA LEU A 6 -5.45 56.59 55.97
C LEU A 6 -5.24 55.37 55.05
N ASP A 7 -4.33 55.55 54.10
CA ASP A 7 -3.27 54.58 53.75
C ASP A 7 -1.95 55.26 54.21
N PRO A 8 -0.81 54.57 54.47
CA PRO A 8 -0.28 53.50 53.62
C PRO A 8 0.48 52.37 54.34
N GLY A 9 0.69 51.26 53.64
CA GLY A 9 1.58 50.18 54.06
C GLY A 9 1.93 49.21 52.94
N VAL A 10 2.36 49.71 51.78
CA VAL A 10 2.92 48.87 50.71
C VAL A 10 4.29 48.38 51.15
N SER A 11 4.37 47.13 51.58
CA SER A 11 5.64 46.39 51.67
C SER A 11 5.84 45.64 50.36
N VAL A 12 6.82 46.11 49.60
CA VAL A 12 7.38 45.43 48.43
C VAL A 12 8.01 44.14 48.95
N SER A 13 7.46 42.99 48.56
CA SER A 13 8.16 41.71 48.66
C SER A 13 8.44 41.19 47.26
N SER A 14 9.74 41.00 47.05
CA SER A 14 10.49 40.49 45.91
C SER A 14 9.81 39.40 45.07
N THR A 15 9.89 39.58 43.76
CA THR A 15 9.85 38.52 42.74
C THR A 15 10.83 37.40 43.06
N PRO A 16 10.45 36.11 42.97
CA PRO A 16 11.42 35.08 42.68
C PRO A 16 11.70 35.13 41.18
N ASP A 17 12.85 35.68 40.82
CA ASP A 17 13.51 35.33 39.57
C ASP A 17 13.75 33.82 39.57
N GLY A 18 13.13 33.14 38.62
CA GLY A 18 13.18 31.70 38.48
C GLY A 18 12.76 31.32 37.07
N SER A 19 13.55 31.74 36.08
CA SER A 19 13.56 31.11 34.76
C SER A 19 14.11 29.69 34.87
N GLY A 20 13.34 28.81 35.50
CA GLY A 20 13.55 27.38 35.36
C GLY A 20 13.16 27.00 33.94
N SER A 21 14.15 26.90 33.06
CA SER A 21 14.02 26.07 31.87
C SER A 21 13.64 24.69 32.38
N ALA A 22 12.39 24.28 32.17
CA ALA A 22 12.02 22.89 32.42
C ALA A 22 13.00 22.03 31.62
N GLU A 23 13.85 21.26 32.30
CA GLU A 23 14.66 20.25 31.64
C GLU A 23 13.68 19.32 30.94
N VAL A 24 13.63 19.42 29.60
CA VAL A 24 12.93 18.46 28.78
C VAL A 24 13.72 17.17 28.92
N VAL A 25 13.33 16.33 29.88
CA VAL A 25 13.86 14.98 30.03
C VAL A 25 13.54 14.25 28.74
N ARG A 26 14.55 14.11 27.87
CA ARG A 26 14.43 13.36 26.63
C ARG A 26 14.26 11.89 27.02
N LEU A 27 13.14 11.30 26.62
CA LEU A 27 12.93 9.87 26.80
C LEU A 27 14.03 9.10 26.05
N PRO A 28 14.51 7.96 26.57
CA PRO A 28 15.49 7.14 25.89
C PRO A 28 14.96 6.70 24.52
N VAL A 29 15.81 6.80 23.49
CA VAL A 29 15.47 6.33 22.15
C VAL A 29 15.25 4.82 22.20
N SER A 30 14.04 4.39 21.88
CA SER A 30 13.58 3.01 21.99
C SER A 30 13.98 2.15 20.77
N GLY A 31 14.50 2.76 19.69
CA GLY A 31 14.98 2.04 18.52
C GLY A 31 15.15 2.90 17.25
N PRO A 32 15.54 2.27 16.12
CA PRO A 32 15.83 2.95 14.84
C PRO A 32 14.62 3.63 14.16
N TRP A 33 13.39 3.27 14.57
CA TRP A 33 12.14 3.92 14.13
C TRP A 33 11.52 4.82 15.21
N ASP A 34 12.25 5.11 16.27
CA ASP A 34 11.79 6.07 17.27
C ASP A 34 11.85 7.48 16.69
N TYR A 35 10.72 8.19 16.71
CA TYR A 35 10.64 9.58 16.28
C TYR A 35 11.44 10.53 17.19
N GLY A 36 11.78 10.11 18.40
CA GLY A 36 12.71 10.79 19.28
C GLY A 36 14.05 11.09 18.59
N LEU A 37 14.50 10.23 17.67
CA LEU A 37 15.71 10.47 16.87
C LEU A 37 15.63 11.79 16.08
N LEU A 38 14.46 12.12 15.51
CA LEU A 38 14.28 13.33 14.70
C LEU A 38 14.41 14.62 15.54
N SER A 39 14.11 14.55 16.84
CA SER A 39 14.09 15.73 17.73
C SER A 39 15.48 16.35 17.97
N GLY A 40 16.56 15.55 17.83
CA GLY A 40 17.94 15.99 18.04
C GLY A 40 18.75 16.20 16.77
N ILE A 41 18.36 15.60 15.64
CA ILE A 41 19.18 15.61 14.42
C ILE A 41 19.34 17.01 13.84
N SER A 42 18.32 17.88 13.97
CA SER A 42 18.36 19.22 13.39
C SER A 42 19.45 20.15 13.97
N SER A 43 20.08 19.79 15.10
CA SER A 43 21.25 20.47 15.66
C SER A 43 22.58 19.87 15.21
N SER A 44 22.58 18.61 14.74
CA SER A 44 23.78 17.87 14.33
C SER A 44 24.01 17.90 12.82
N VAL A 45 23.02 18.29 12.01
CA VAL A 45 23.13 18.37 10.54
C VAL A 45 22.72 19.73 9.99
N ARG A 46 23.21 20.05 8.79
CA ARG A 46 22.78 21.25 8.05
C ARG A 46 21.30 21.14 7.69
N ARG A 47 20.55 22.22 7.89
CA ARG A 47 19.13 22.31 7.55
C ARG A 47 18.94 22.63 6.07
N VAL A 48 19.14 21.63 5.23
CA VAL A 48 18.95 21.69 3.79
C VAL A 48 17.88 20.69 3.34
N PRO A 49 17.23 20.90 2.17
CA PRO A 49 16.20 19.99 1.66
C PRO A 49 16.71 18.56 1.39
N SER A 50 18.01 18.42 1.10
CA SER A 50 18.69 17.15 0.84
C SER A 50 20.12 17.22 1.35
N LEU A 51 20.52 16.22 2.13
CA LEU A 51 21.89 15.91 2.53
C LEU A 51 22.50 14.81 1.66
N LEU A 52 21.76 14.29 0.67
CA LEU A 52 22.28 13.34 -0.29
C LEU A 52 23.29 14.05 -1.23
N PRO A 53 24.56 13.64 -1.27
CA PRO A 53 25.58 14.26 -2.12
C PRO A 53 25.30 14.05 -3.61
N ASP A 54 25.69 14.98 -4.49
CA ASP A 54 25.45 14.85 -5.94
C ASP A 54 26.28 13.72 -6.59
N SER A 55 27.45 13.40 -6.02
CA SER A 55 28.30 12.31 -6.51
C SER A 55 27.69 10.95 -6.19
N GLU A 56 27.65 10.04 -7.16
CA GLU A 56 27.09 8.69 -7.00
C GLU A 56 27.91 7.81 -6.04
N ASP A 57 29.22 8.08 -5.93
CA ASP A 57 30.14 7.31 -5.09
C ASP A 57 30.12 7.71 -3.61
N VAL A 58 29.35 8.74 -3.24
CA VAL A 58 29.31 9.28 -1.88
C VAL A 58 27.95 9.01 -1.24
N LEU A 59 27.98 8.44 -0.05
CA LEU A 59 26.78 8.14 0.73
C LEU A 59 26.32 9.35 1.55
N PRO A 60 25.01 9.44 1.86
CA PRO A 60 24.52 10.45 2.79
C PRO A 60 25.09 10.26 4.20
N PRO A 61 25.00 11.27 5.07
CA PRO A 61 25.49 11.17 6.45
C PRO A 61 24.91 9.97 7.20
N LEU A 62 25.73 9.29 8.00
CA LEU A 62 25.34 8.16 8.82
C LEU A 62 25.14 8.61 10.28
N LEU A 63 24.04 8.20 10.89
CA LEU A 63 23.78 8.36 12.31
C LEU A 63 24.41 7.19 13.08
N ILE A 64 25.27 7.52 14.05
CA ILE A 64 25.94 6.56 14.92
C ILE A 64 25.32 6.68 16.31
N SER A 65 24.56 5.67 16.72
CA SER A 65 24.09 5.53 18.10
C SER A 65 25.15 4.78 18.92
N THR A 66 25.89 5.50 19.77
CA THR A 66 26.77 4.89 20.77
C THR A 66 25.91 4.47 21.96
N GLY A 67 25.41 3.23 21.97
CA GLY A 67 24.69 2.71 23.12
C GLY A 67 25.65 2.20 24.17
N GLU A 68 25.69 2.81 25.37
CA GLU A 68 25.79 2.05 26.62
C GLU A 68 25.47 2.82 27.92
N ASP A 69 25.43 4.16 27.99
CA ASP A 69 25.07 4.85 29.24
C ASP A 69 24.22 6.11 29.05
N GLU A 70 23.47 6.45 30.11
CA GLU A 70 22.48 7.51 30.24
C GLU A 70 22.91 8.86 29.61
N GLY A 71 22.56 9.04 28.33
CA GLY A 71 22.83 10.24 27.55
C GLY A 71 23.31 9.90 26.14
N GLU A 72 22.40 9.47 25.26
CA GLU A 72 22.76 9.23 23.85
C GLU A 72 23.09 10.56 23.15
N ASP A 73 24.37 10.89 23.07
CA ASP A 73 24.87 11.86 22.10
C ASP A 73 24.76 11.22 20.70
N VAL A 74 23.76 11.66 19.93
CA VAL A 74 23.59 11.25 18.54
C VAL A 74 24.72 11.84 17.71
N LEU A 75 25.70 11.02 17.35
CA LEU A 75 26.82 11.39 16.49
C LEU A 75 26.43 11.22 15.01
N VAL A 76 26.90 12.14 14.17
CA VAL A 76 26.67 12.08 12.72
C VAL A 76 28.01 12.06 12.00
N GLU A 77 28.24 11.02 11.22
CA GLU A 77 29.36 10.92 10.29
C GLU A 77 28.94 11.52 8.94
N GLU A 78 29.46 12.70 8.59
CA GLU A 78 29.00 13.46 7.42
C GLU A 78 29.30 12.78 6.06
N SER A 79 30.38 12.00 5.97
CA SER A 79 30.81 11.37 4.72
C SER A 79 31.36 9.96 4.99
N PRO A 80 30.48 8.98 5.23
CA PRO A 80 30.90 7.62 5.54
C PRO A 80 31.51 6.95 4.32
N ALA A 81 32.61 6.21 4.53
CA ALA A 81 33.29 5.48 3.46
C ALA A 81 32.41 4.30 2.97
N PRO A 82 32.08 4.21 1.66
CA PRO A 82 31.19 3.15 1.16
C PRO A 82 31.65 1.72 1.48
N CYS A 83 32.96 1.47 1.42
CA CYS A 83 33.53 0.16 1.75
C CYS A 83 33.33 -0.22 3.23
N GLN A 84 33.41 0.76 4.15
CA GLN A 84 33.17 0.54 5.58
C GLN A 84 31.68 0.27 5.84
N ILE A 85 30.80 1.04 5.20
CA ILE A 85 29.35 0.84 5.29
C ILE A 85 28.94 -0.55 4.83
N LEU A 86 29.45 -0.99 3.69
CA LEU A 86 29.15 -2.32 3.17
C LEU A 86 29.63 -3.42 4.12
N HIS A 87 30.85 -3.27 4.65
CA HIS A 87 31.37 -4.20 5.65
C HIS A 87 30.47 -4.27 6.89
N LEU A 88 30.02 -3.14 7.42
CA LEU A 88 29.10 -3.10 8.57
C LEU A 88 27.74 -3.76 8.27
N LEU A 89 27.23 -3.61 7.04
CA LEU A 89 25.99 -4.26 6.59
C LEU A 89 26.17 -5.78 6.43
N GLU A 90 27.33 -6.22 5.92
CA GLU A 90 27.69 -7.64 5.75
C GLU A 90 27.94 -8.35 7.09
N GLU A 91 28.56 -7.68 8.06
CA GLU A 91 28.73 -8.18 9.43
C GLU A 91 27.39 -8.46 10.13
N GLY A 92 26.29 -7.83 9.66
CA GLY A 92 24.94 -8.22 10.03
C GLY A 92 24.54 -7.85 11.47
N GLY A 93 24.93 -6.65 11.92
CA GLY A 93 24.57 -6.14 13.24
C GLY A 93 23.06 -6.18 13.56
N PRO A 94 22.68 -6.17 14.86
CA PRO A 94 21.28 -6.32 15.26
C PRO A 94 20.40 -5.15 14.78
N ARG A 95 20.95 -3.93 14.75
CA ARG A 95 20.27 -2.71 14.32
C ARG A 95 20.57 -2.38 12.84
N PRO A 96 19.62 -1.79 12.09
CA PRO A 96 19.90 -1.24 10.77
C PRO A 96 20.88 -0.06 10.87
N LEU A 97 21.55 0.26 9.77
CA LEU A 97 22.30 1.50 9.62
C LEU A 97 21.34 2.63 9.23
N THR A 98 21.42 3.77 9.92
CA THR A 98 20.48 4.89 9.73
C THR A 98 21.15 6.04 8.98
N PHE A 99 20.68 6.31 7.77
CA PHE A 99 21.16 7.42 6.93
C PHE A 99 20.26 8.64 7.07
N VAL A 100 20.87 9.83 7.08
CA VAL A 100 20.17 11.11 7.22
C VAL A 100 20.00 11.75 5.84
N LEU A 101 18.77 11.78 5.32
CA LEU A 101 18.50 12.42 4.02
C LEU A 101 18.16 13.90 4.16
N ASN A 102 17.50 14.29 5.25
CA ASN A 102 17.40 15.66 5.74
C ASN A 102 17.09 15.63 7.25
N ALA A 103 16.91 16.80 7.87
CA ALA A 103 16.68 16.90 9.32
C ALA A 103 15.40 16.18 9.82
N ASN A 104 14.46 15.85 8.93
CA ASN A 104 13.16 15.25 9.25
C ASN A 104 12.92 13.92 8.53
N LEU A 105 13.92 13.38 7.81
CA LEU A 105 13.78 12.15 7.04
C LEU A 105 15.04 11.30 7.16
N LEU A 106 14.87 10.14 7.78
CA LEU A 106 15.89 9.11 7.93
C LEU A 106 15.52 7.89 7.10
N VAL A 107 16.54 7.15 6.67
CA VAL A 107 16.37 5.87 5.99
C VAL A 107 17.22 4.82 6.69
N ASN A 108 16.55 3.83 7.25
CA ASN A 108 17.14 2.65 7.86
C ASN A 108 17.45 1.62 6.78
N VAL A 109 18.68 1.11 6.73
CA VAL A 109 19.13 0.12 5.76
C VAL A 109 19.71 -1.09 6.47
N LYS A 110 19.29 -2.29 6.06
CA LYS A 110 19.82 -3.55 6.58
C LYS A 110 19.88 -4.62 5.48
N LEU A 111 20.92 -5.45 5.50
CA LEU A 111 20.97 -6.67 4.71
C LEU A 111 20.20 -7.77 5.45
N VAL A 112 19.19 -8.36 4.82
CA VAL A 112 18.31 -9.37 5.41
C VAL A 112 18.22 -10.60 4.52
N THR A 113 17.96 -11.77 5.14
CA THR A 113 17.58 -12.97 4.38
C THR A 113 16.07 -13.13 4.43
N TYR A 114 15.42 -13.04 3.27
CA TYR A 114 13.96 -13.17 3.16
C TYR A 114 13.61 -14.19 2.08
N SER A 115 12.82 -15.22 2.43
CA SER A 115 12.44 -16.30 1.49
C SER A 115 13.64 -16.92 0.76
N ASN A 116 14.72 -17.20 1.50
CA ASN A 116 16.00 -17.74 0.98
C ASN A 116 16.75 -16.83 -0.01
N ARG A 117 16.43 -15.52 -0.03
CA ARG A 117 17.12 -14.51 -0.84
C ARG A 117 17.81 -13.50 0.08
N GLN A 118 19.00 -13.05 -0.31
CA GLN A 118 19.65 -11.89 0.30
C GLN A 118 19.00 -10.64 -0.28
N CYS A 119 18.51 -9.75 0.58
CA CYS A 119 17.81 -8.55 0.20
C CYS A 119 18.33 -7.33 0.96
N TRP A 120 18.46 -6.21 0.26
CA TRP A 120 18.55 -4.90 0.89
C TRP A 120 17.15 -4.51 1.39
N CYS A 121 17.03 -4.25 2.69
CA CYS A 121 15.82 -3.75 3.32
C CYS A 121 16.01 -2.26 3.65
N PHE A 122 15.23 -1.41 2.99
CA PHE A 122 15.15 0.02 3.24
C PHE A 122 13.85 0.34 3.94
N GLY A 123 13.87 1.17 4.99
CA GLY A 123 12.67 1.68 5.65
C GLY A 123 12.82 3.15 6.03
N SER A 124 11.82 3.97 5.74
CA SER A 124 11.83 5.36 6.17
C SER A 124 11.51 5.51 7.66
N ASN A 125 11.93 6.65 8.21
CA ASN A 125 11.47 7.20 9.48
C ASN A 125 11.36 8.72 9.31
N GLY A 126 10.13 9.25 9.38
CA GLY A 126 9.83 10.68 9.31
C GLY A 126 8.75 11.07 8.31
N LEU A 127 8.34 10.17 7.40
CA LEU A 127 7.24 10.44 6.47
C LEU A 127 5.90 10.63 7.20
N GLN A 128 5.70 9.90 8.30
CA GLN A 128 4.49 9.97 9.11
C GLN A 128 4.22 11.38 9.64
N ALA A 129 5.27 12.18 9.90
CA ALA A 129 5.13 13.57 10.35
C ALA A 129 4.46 14.48 9.30
N LEU A 130 4.47 14.06 8.02
CA LEU A 130 3.79 14.73 6.93
C LEU A 130 2.41 14.13 6.61
N GLY A 131 1.98 13.09 7.33
CA GLY A 131 0.77 12.32 7.04
C GLY A 131 0.94 11.18 6.04
N GLN A 132 2.14 11.01 5.48
CA GLN A 132 2.48 9.90 4.59
C GLN A 132 2.83 8.66 5.41
N LYS A 133 2.23 7.49 5.12
CA LYS A 133 2.64 6.21 5.73
C LYS A 133 4.13 5.98 5.47
N GLU A 134 4.85 5.39 6.44
CA GLU A 134 6.25 5.02 6.22
C GLU A 134 6.36 4.02 5.07
N LEU A 135 7.48 4.01 4.35
CA LEU A 135 7.66 3.17 3.17
C LEU A 135 8.83 2.22 3.35
N VAL A 136 8.62 0.98 2.96
CA VAL A 136 9.61 -0.11 3.01
C VAL A 136 9.87 -0.64 1.62
N PHE A 137 11.15 -0.78 1.26
CA PHE A 137 11.57 -1.41 0.01
C PHE A 137 12.50 -2.57 0.32
N LEU A 138 12.12 -3.76 -0.15
CA LEU A 138 12.98 -4.94 -0.17
C LEU A 138 13.49 -5.13 -1.59
N LEU A 139 14.81 -5.18 -1.78
CA LEU A 139 15.43 -5.34 -3.08
C LEU A 139 16.37 -6.55 -3.05
N GLU A 140 16.12 -7.53 -3.91
CA GLU A 140 17.01 -8.68 -4.05
C GLU A 140 18.42 -8.21 -4.47
N CYS A 141 19.43 -8.68 -3.72
CA CYS A 141 20.83 -8.37 -3.98
C CYS A 141 21.29 -9.00 -5.30
N LEU A 142 22.07 -8.25 -6.08
CA LEU A 142 22.73 -8.84 -7.25
C LEU A 142 23.89 -9.75 -6.81
N PRO A 143 24.24 -10.77 -7.61
CA PRO A 143 25.40 -11.61 -7.33
C PRO A 143 26.68 -10.76 -7.22
N GLY A 144 27.33 -10.79 -6.06
CA GLY A 144 28.56 -10.03 -5.81
C GLY A 144 28.37 -8.50 -5.80
N GLU A 145 27.17 -8.02 -5.46
CA GLU A 145 26.88 -6.59 -5.35
C GLU A 145 27.73 -5.93 -4.26
N LYS A 146 28.54 -4.94 -4.65
CA LYS A 146 29.46 -4.20 -3.76
C LYS A 146 29.09 -2.74 -3.61
N THR A 147 27.86 -2.38 -3.88
CA THR A 147 27.40 -0.99 -3.85
C THR A 147 26.00 -0.95 -3.28
N LEU A 148 25.77 -0.02 -2.36
CA LEU A 148 24.45 0.22 -1.81
C LEU A 148 23.56 0.87 -2.90
N PRO A 149 22.33 0.38 -3.13
CA PRO A 149 21.40 0.95 -4.12
C PRO A 149 20.95 2.38 -3.80
N ARG A 150 21.77 3.38 -4.17
CA ARG A 150 21.57 4.81 -3.87
C ARG A 150 20.24 5.38 -4.37
N ASP A 151 19.69 4.82 -5.45
CA ASP A 151 18.43 5.29 -6.06
C ASP A 151 17.25 5.30 -5.09
N PHE A 152 17.23 4.43 -4.07
CA PHE A 152 16.19 4.49 -3.04
C PHE A 152 16.24 5.75 -2.19
N PHE A 153 17.43 6.31 -1.91
CA PHE A 153 17.52 7.59 -1.19
C PHE A 153 16.89 8.73 -2.00
N LEU A 154 17.11 8.75 -3.32
CA LEU A 154 16.46 9.69 -4.22
C LEU A 154 14.93 9.48 -4.24
N LEU A 155 14.47 8.22 -4.23
CA LEU A 155 13.06 7.90 -4.19
C LEU A 155 12.40 8.43 -2.91
N TYR A 156 12.98 8.16 -1.74
CA TYR A 156 12.48 8.69 -0.46
C TYR A 156 12.43 10.21 -0.43
N LEU A 157 13.45 10.89 -0.94
CA LEU A 157 13.45 12.35 -1.06
C LEU A 157 12.33 12.84 -1.97
N SER A 158 12.12 12.21 -3.13
CA SER A 158 11.04 12.59 -4.04
C SER A 158 9.66 12.44 -3.39
N ILE A 159 9.43 11.32 -2.69
CA ILE A 159 8.16 11.07 -2.00
C ILE A 159 7.96 12.06 -0.85
N TYR A 160 9.00 12.37 -0.09
CA TYR A 160 8.94 13.39 0.95
C TYR A 160 8.58 14.78 0.39
N GLN A 161 9.14 15.15 -0.78
CA GLN A 161 8.80 16.41 -1.45
C GLN A 161 7.37 16.44 -2.00
N ASP A 162 6.83 15.30 -2.42
CA ASP A 162 5.44 15.18 -2.84
C ASP A 162 4.48 15.23 -1.64
N ALA A 163 4.82 14.58 -0.53
CA ALA A 163 4.07 14.65 0.71
C ALA A 163 4.01 16.08 1.27
N LEU A 164 5.10 16.86 1.19
CA LEU A 164 5.10 18.30 1.54
C LEU A 164 4.11 19.12 0.70
N LYS A 165 3.78 18.67 -0.51
CA LYS A 165 2.80 19.30 -1.40
C LYS A 165 1.38 18.71 -1.23
N GLY A 166 1.18 17.86 -0.22
CA GLY A 166 -0.08 17.17 0.04
C GLY A 166 -0.39 16.03 -0.95
N LYS A 167 0.62 15.52 -1.67
CA LYS A 167 0.49 14.37 -2.55
C LYS A 167 1.01 13.13 -1.82
N PHE A 168 0.08 12.31 -1.37
CA PHE A 168 0.39 11.09 -0.64
C PHE A 168 0.30 9.87 -1.54
N VAL A 169 1.02 8.83 -1.14
CA VAL A 169 0.96 7.48 -1.73
C VAL A 169 0.16 6.60 -0.80
N GLU A 170 -0.86 5.96 -1.34
CA GLU A 170 -1.75 5.05 -0.62
C GLU A 170 -1.64 3.61 -1.14
N GLU A 171 -2.54 2.73 -0.66
CA GLU A 171 -2.58 1.35 -1.09
C GLU A 171 -3.00 1.24 -2.56
N LEU A 172 -2.29 0.42 -3.32
CA LEU A 172 -2.42 0.23 -4.78
C LEU A 172 -2.10 1.46 -5.63
N ASP A 173 -1.59 2.54 -5.04
CA ASP A 173 -1.02 3.65 -5.80
C ASP A 173 0.29 3.28 -6.47
N ASN A 174 0.67 4.08 -7.46
CA ASN A 174 1.91 3.89 -8.21
C ASN A 174 2.69 5.19 -8.38
N MET A 175 4.00 5.07 -8.48
CA MET A 175 4.91 6.17 -8.81
C MET A 175 5.77 5.78 -10.00
N MET A 176 5.73 6.59 -11.07
CA MET A 176 6.43 6.30 -12.32
C MET A 176 7.71 7.11 -12.45
N PHE A 177 8.78 6.46 -12.92
CA PHE A 177 10.07 7.08 -13.14
C PHE A 177 10.18 7.69 -14.54
N THR A 178 10.80 8.86 -14.63
CA THR A 178 11.06 9.56 -15.90
C THR A 178 12.49 9.35 -16.41
N SER A 179 13.38 8.83 -15.55
CA SER A 179 14.77 8.50 -15.84
C SER A 179 15.07 7.05 -15.49
N SER A 180 16.29 6.61 -15.78
CA SER A 180 16.77 5.30 -15.34
C SER A 180 16.69 5.18 -13.82
N PHE A 181 16.31 4.00 -13.32
CA PHE A 181 16.27 3.66 -11.91
C PHE A 181 16.87 2.27 -11.70
N LEU A 182 17.71 2.09 -10.69
CA LEU A 182 18.42 0.84 -10.40
C LEU A 182 19.14 0.27 -11.63
N GLY A 183 19.79 1.14 -12.40
CA GLY A 183 20.59 0.78 -13.57
C GLY A 183 19.79 0.35 -14.83
N SER A 184 18.47 0.53 -14.86
CA SER A 184 17.66 0.24 -16.06
C SER A 184 16.64 1.32 -16.38
N LYS A 185 16.39 1.51 -17.69
CA LYS A 185 15.25 2.31 -18.20
C LYS A 185 13.95 1.51 -18.27
N ASP A 186 14.02 0.19 -18.11
CA ASP A 186 12.83 -0.67 -18.09
C ASP A 186 12.25 -0.79 -16.68
N HIS A 187 13.01 -0.41 -15.65
CA HIS A 187 12.50 -0.14 -14.31
C HIS A 187 11.67 1.13 -14.36
N ALA A 188 10.35 1.00 -14.45
CA ALA A 188 9.46 2.10 -14.82
C ALA A 188 8.74 2.75 -13.63
N GLY A 189 8.70 2.11 -12.47
CA GLY A 189 8.07 2.69 -11.30
C GLY A 189 7.99 1.76 -10.10
N MET A 190 7.20 2.17 -9.11
CA MET A 190 6.83 1.40 -7.93
C MET A 190 5.31 1.26 -7.84
N LEU A 191 4.84 0.10 -7.40
CA LEU A 191 3.46 -0.15 -6.95
C LEU A 191 3.48 -0.34 -5.43
N PHE A 192 2.61 0.38 -4.72
CA PHE A 192 2.59 0.38 -3.26
C PHE A 192 1.43 -0.44 -2.72
N PHE A 193 1.65 -1.14 -1.61
CA PHE A 193 0.62 -1.98 -0.99
C PHE A 193 0.85 -2.16 0.50
N SER A 194 -0.25 -2.37 1.24
CA SER A 194 -0.20 -2.74 2.65
C SER A 194 0.16 -4.23 2.77
N PRO A 195 1.06 -4.64 3.69
CA PRO A 195 1.23 -6.06 3.98
C PRO A 195 -0.07 -6.65 4.55
N SER A 196 -0.34 -7.91 4.26
CA SER A 196 -1.53 -8.61 4.74
C SER A 196 -1.17 -9.92 5.43
N CYS A 197 -0.88 -10.94 4.64
CA CYS A 197 -0.63 -12.30 5.12
C CYS A 197 0.75 -12.85 4.71
N GLN A 198 1.59 -12.02 4.08
CA GLN A 198 2.98 -12.36 3.84
C GLN A 198 3.73 -12.55 5.18
N PRO A 199 4.67 -13.50 5.27
CA PRO A 199 5.52 -13.61 6.45
C PRO A 199 6.39 -12.35 6.55
N LEU A 200 6.50 -11.80 7.76
CA LEU A 200 7.34 -10.61 8.04
C LEU A 200 8.55 -10.95 8.93
N ASP A 201 8.71 -12.21 9.29
CA ASP A 201 9.79 -12.69 10.16
C ASP A 201 11.18 -12.35 9.58
N GLY A 202 12.08 -11.92 10.46
CA GLY A 202 13.45 -11.55 10.10
C GLY A 202 13.60 -10.17 9.46
N LEU A 203 12.51 -9.44 9.22
CA LEU A 203 12.55 -8.07 8.72
C LEU A 203 12.61 -7.06 9.88
N THR A 204 13.40 -6.00 9.70
CA THR A 204 13.40 -4.84 10.59
C THR A 204 12.49 -3.77 9.98
N LEU A 205 11.28 -3.62 10.53
CA LEU A 205 10.20 -2.82 9.94
C LEU A 205 9.81 -1.63 10.84
N PRO A 206 9.21 -0.56 10.28
CA PRO A 206 8.63 0.52 11.06
C PRO A 206 7.58 0.02 12.06
N THR A 207 7.51 0.65 13.23
CA THR A 207 6.49 0.34 14.26
C THR A 207 5.13 0.97 13.95
N GLN A 208 5.12 2.04 13.16
CA GLN A 208 3.90 2.69 12.67
C GLN A 208 3.38 2.03 11.40
N SER A 209 2.19 2.45 10.94
CA SER A 209 1.63 2.00 9.66
C SER A 209 2.59 2.31 8.50
N PHE A 210 2.87 1.30 7.68
CA PHE A 210 3.77 1.41 6.53
C PHE A 210 3.20 0.71 5.29
N LEU A 211 3.76 1.04 4.12
CA LEU A 211 3.52 0.36 2.85
C LEU A 211 4.80 -0.27 2.33
N PHE A 212 4.68 -1.39 1.64
CA PHE A 212 5.75 -1.91 0.79
C PHE A 212 5.65 -1.28 -0.61
N GLY A 213 6.81 -1.07 -1.25
CA GLY A 213 6.89 -0.75 -2.67
C GLY A 213 7.53 -1.89 -3.46
N VAL A 214 6.87 -2.33 -4.55
CA VAL A 214 7.41 -3.33 -5.49
C VAL A 214 7.71 -2.70 -6.84
N LEU A 215 8.88 -3.05 -7.40
CA LEU A 215 9.38 -2.57 -8.68
C LEU A 215 8.48 -3.02 -9.84
N VAL A 216 8.03 -2.05 -10.62
CA VAL A 216 7.20 -2.20 -11.83
C VAL A 216 8.07 -2.10 -13.07
N GLN A 217 7.92 -3.05 -13.98
CA GLN A 217 8.58 -3.04 -15.28
C GLN A 217 7.79 -2.22 -16.30
N LYS A 218 8.47 -1.74 -17.34
CA LYS A 218 7.90 -0.85 -18.36
C LYS A 218 6.63 -1.36 -19.02
N LEU A 219 6.55 -2.67 -19.31
CA LEU A 219 5.36 -3.28 -19.93
C LEU A 219 4.20 -3.47 -18.94
N GLU A 220 4.45 -3.31 -17.64
CA GLU A 220 3.45 -3.45 -16.58
C GLU A 220 2.79 -2.12 -16.20
N VAL A 221 3.32 -1.00 -16.68
CA VAL A 221 2.83 0.36 -16.39
C VAL A 221 1.33 0.53 -16.65
N PRO A 222 0.75 0.02 -17.76
CA PRO A 222 -0.69 0.15 -17.98
C PRO A 222 -1.51 -0.49 -16.86
N TRP A 223 -1.07 -1.64 -16.36
CA TRP A 223 -1.74 -2.37 -15.29
C TRP A 223 -1.56 -1.68 -13.94
N ALA A 224 -0.36 -1.17 -13.63
CA ALA A 224 -0.14 -0.38 -12.42
C ALA A 224 -1.03 0.87 -12.35
N LYS A 225 -1.30 1.51 -13.51
CA LYS A 225 -2.12 2.72 -13.58
C LYS A 225 -3.63 2.47 -13.60
N VAL A 226 -4.06 1.43 -14.31
CA VAL A 226 -5.47 1.22 -14.62
C VAL A 226 -6.11 0.16 -13.73
N PHE A 227 -5.36 -0.89 -13.37
CA PHE A 227 -5.88 -2.00 -12.60
C PHE A 227 -4.81 -2.63 -11.70
N PRO A 228 -4.31 -1.88 -10.69
CA PRO A 228 -3.14 -2.25 -9.91
C PRO A 228 -3.29 -3.55 -9.12
N LEU A 229 -4.50 -3.88 -8.64
CA LEU A 229 -4.77 -5.14 -7.94
C LEU A 229 -4.42 -6.37 -8.81
N ARG A 230 -4.73 -6.33 -10.10
CA ARG A 230 -4.39 -7.40 -11.04
C ARG A 230 -2.88 -7.57 -11.19
N LEU A 231 -2.12 -6.46 -11.25
CA LEU A 231 -0.66 -6.53 -11.29
C LEU A 231 -0.10 -7.11 -9.99
N LEU A 232 -0.62 -6.65 -8.85
CA LEU A 232 -0.22 -7.11 -7.53
C LEU A 232 -0.39 -8.63 -7.39
N LEU A 233 -1.59 -9.15 -7.68
CA LEU A 233 -1.89 -10.58 -7.59
C LEU A 233 -1.09 -11.42 -8.59
N ARG A 234 -0.85 -10.88 -9.80
CA ARG A 234 -0.02 -11.54 -10.81
C ARG A 234 1.44 -11.64 -10.39
N LEU A 235 1.98 -10.63 -9.70
CA LEU A 235 3.33 -10.68 -9.12
C LEU A 235 3.39 -11.73 -8.01
N GLY A 236 2.37 -11.85 -7.17
CA GLY A 236 2.30 -12.92 -6.17
C GLY A 236 2.38 -14.32 -6.78
N ALA A 237 1.59 -14.57 -7.82
CA ALA A 237 1.63 -15.84 -8.53
C ALA A 237 2.98 -16.07 -9.25
N ALA A 238 3.68 -15.02 -9.69
CA ALA A 238 5.00 -15.16 -10.33
C ALA A 238 6.11 -15.60 -9.36
N TYR A 239 5.93 -15.29 -8.07
CA TYR A 239 6.94 -15.46 -7.03
C TYR A 239 6.51 -16.43 -5.92
N ASP A 240 5.46 -17.22 -6.17
CA ASP A 240 4.89 -18.19 -5.25
C ASP A 240 4.60 -17.59 -3.85
N MET A 241 4.11 -16.34 -3.82
CA MET A 241 3.81 -15.61 -2.60
C MET A 241 2.40 -15.02 -2.65
N TYR A 242 1.63 -15.21 -1.57
CA TYR A 242 0.26 -14.71 -1.48
C TYR A 242 0.14 -13.50 -0.53
N PRO A 243 -0.58 -12.43 -0.91
CA PRO A 243 -1.14 -12.18 -2.24
C PRO A 243 -0.09 -11.68 -3.25
N THR A 244 1.04 -11.17 -2.77
CA THR A 244 2.13 -10.61 -3.60
C THR A 244 3.49 -10.76 -2.91
N ALA A 245 4.56 -10.72 -3.71
CA ALA A 245 5.93 -10.65 -3.21
C ALA A 245 6.20 -9.33 -2.47
N LEU A 246 6.90 -9.41 -1.32
CA LEU A 246 7.37 -8.22 -0.60
C LEU A 246 8.63 -7.59 -1.19
N TYR A 247 9.36 -8.35 -2.02
CA TYR A 247 10.66 -7.96 -2.56
C TYR A 247 10.59 -7.63 -4.06
N SER A 248 11.47 -6.73 -4.48
CA SER A 248 11.69 -6.33 -5.85
C SER A 248 12.88 -7.09 -6.43
N VAL A 249 12.74 -7.57 -7.66
CA VAL A 249 13.81 -8.20 -8.44
C VAL A 249 14.14 -7.31 -9.64
N ARG A 250 15.40 -6.89 -9.74
CA ARG A 250 15.90 -6.08 -10.86
C ARG A 250 16.06 -6.94 -12.10
N PHE A 251 15.89 -6.34 -13.28
CA PHE A 251 16.12 -6.98 -14.58
C PHE A 251 15.30 -8.28 -14.81
N ARG A 252 14.19 -8.45 -14.09
CA ARG A 252 13.24 -9.54 -14.32
C ARG A 252 12.45 -9.29 -15.60
N ASP A 253 11.96 -10.36 -16.20
CA ASP A 253 10.93 -10.25 -17.23
C ASP A 253 9.66 -9.63 -16.65
N SER A 254 8.94 -8.90 -17.52
CA SER A 254 7.63 -8.35 -17.18
C SER A 254 6.59 -9.48 -17.10
N VAL A 255 5.70 -9.43 -16.11
CA VAL A 255 4.61 -10.42 -15.95
C VAL A 255 3.45 -10.19 -16.92
N TYR A 256 3.44 -9.02 -17.56
CA TYR A 256 2.58 -8.66 -18.68
C TYR A 256 3.40 -8.10 -19.84
N ARG A 257 2.85 -8.22 -21.04
CA ARG A 257 3.39 -7.71 -22.30
C ARG A 257 2.40 -6.69 -22.87
N GLU A 258 2.34 -6.57 -24.20
CA GLU A 258 1.30 -5.79 -24.84
C GLU A 258 -0.10 -6.29 -24.46
N ALA A 259 -1.02 -5.38 -24.16
CA ALA A 259 -2.32 -5.72 -23.59
C ALA A 259 -3.18 -6.64 -24.47
N GLY A 260 -2.96 -6.72 -25.78
CA GLY A 260 -3.65 -7.68 -26.65
C GLY A 260 -5.18 -7.65 -26.51
N HIS A 261 -5.80 -8.83 -26.41
CA HIS A 261 -7.25 -9.02 -26.32
C HIS A 261 -7.72 -9.37 -24.90
N THR A 262 -7.57 -8.44 -23.96
CA THR A 262 -8.15 -8.54 -22.62
C THR A 262 -9.57 -7.98 -22.56
N ILE A 263 -10.42 -8.53 -21.66
CA ILE A 263 -11.72 -7.94 -21.30
C ILE A 263 -11.59 -6.50 -20.80
N MET A 264 -10.44 -6.15 -20.21
CA MET A 264 -10.18 -4.81 -19.70
C MET A 264 -10.17 -3.74 -20.78
N ASN A 265 -9.98 -4.09 -22.05
CA ASN A 265 -10.13 -3.14 -23.17
C ASN A 265 -11.56 -2.61 -23.30
N LEU A 266 -12.57 -3.33 -22.78
CA LEU A 266 -13.96 -2.87 -22.73
C LEU A 266 -14.25 -2.02 -21.49
N LEU A 267 -13.42 -2.18 -20.45
CA LEU A 267 -13.67 -1.62 -19.11
C LEU A 267 -12.78 -0.41 -18.80
N ALA A 268 -11.68 -0.23 -19.53
CA ALA A 268 -10.73 0.84 -19.30
C ALA A 268 -9.91 1.21 -20.56
N ASP A 269 -9.35 2.41 -20.56
CA ASP A 269 -8.41 2.87 -21.58
C ASP A 269 -6.96 2.60 -21.15
N LEU A 270 -6.42 1.46 -21.59
CA LEU A 270 -5.04 1.04 -21.31
C LEU A 270 -3.98 1.83 -22.09
N ARG A 271 -4.36 2.70 -23.04
CA ARG A 271 -3.43 3.42 -23.91
C ARG A 271 -3.22 4.86 -23.46
N ASN A 272 -4.31 5.61 -23.31
CA ASN A 272 -4.25 7.03 -22.94
C ASN A 272 -4.70 7.31 -21.52
N TYR A 273 -5.15 6.29 -20.78
CA TYR A 273 -5.58 6.39 -19.38
C TYR A 273 -6.71 7.40 -19.17
N GLN A 274 -7.60 7.55 -20.17
CA GLN A 274 -8.70 8.52 -20.10
C GLN A 274 -9.81 8.11 -19.14
N TYR A 275 -10.03 6.80 -18.99
CA TYR A 275 -11.00 6.23 -18.06
C TYR A 275 -10.51 4.87 -17.57
N SER A 276 -10.94 4.49 -16.36
CA SER A 276 -10.69 3.20 -15.75
C SER A 276 -11.98 2.62 -15.19
N LEU A 277 -11.94 1.33 -14.88
CA LEU A 277 -13.01 0.64 -14.16
C LEU A 277 -13.23 1.35 -12.81
N PRO A 278 -14.45 1.82 -12.47
CA PRO A 278 -14.69 2.40 -11.17
C PRO A 278 -14.46 1.38 -10.06
N VAL A 279 -13.68 1.77 -9.06
CA VAL A 279 -13.44 0.99 -7.85
C VAL A 279 -14.22 1.63 -6.72
N VAL A 280 -14.94 0.81 -5.95
CA VAL A 280 -15.66 1.25 -4.74
C VAL A 280 -14.85 0.79 -3.54
N GLU A 281 -14.47 1.72 -2.65
CA GLU A 281 -13.62 1.39 -1.52
C GLU A 281 -14.29 0.35 -0.61
N GLY A 282 -13.55 -0.71 -0.28
CA GLY A 282 -13.99 -1.79 0.60
C GLY A 282 -14.98 -2.77 -0.04
N LEU A 283 -15.36 -2.58 -1.31
CA LEU A 283 -16.17 -3.58 -2.02
C LEU A 283 -15.35 -4.84 -2.25
N ARG A 284 -15.88 -5.99 -1.80
CA ARG A 284 -15.21 -7.30 -1.92
C ARG A 284 -16.04 -8.24 -2.76
N ILE A 285 -15.36 -9.04 -3.57
CA ILE A 285 -15.98 -10.11 -4.35
C ILE A 285 -15.29 -11.42 -3.97
N HIS A 286 -16.07 -12.43 -3.61
CA HIS A 286 -15.55 -13.77 -3.37
C HIS A 286 -16.53 -14.85 -3.79
N MET A 287 -15.99 -16.04 -4.05
CA MET A 287 -16.74 -17.20 -4.47
C MET A 287 -16.48 -18.35 -3.51
N GLU A 288 -17.55 -19.04 -3.17
CA GLU A 288 -17.61 -20.28 -2.42
C GLU A 288 -18.27 -21.36 -3.28
N MET A 289 -18.36 -22.60 -2.79
CA MET A 289 -18.97 -23.69 -3.53
C MET A 289 -20.45 -23.41 -3.85
N GLY A 290 -20.73 -23.11 -5.12
CA GLY A 290 -22.08 -22.82 -5.62
C GLY A 290 -22.61 -21.41 -5.32
N HIS A 291 -21.78 -20.51 -4.78
CA HIS A 291 -22.22 -19.16 -4.39
C HIS A 291 -21.15 -18.11 -4.65
N SER A 292 -21.50 -16.99 -5.27
CA SER A 292 -20.67 -15.79 -5.38
C SER A 292 -21.27 -14.63 -4.57
N TYR A 293 -20.44 -13.96 -3.79
CA TYR A 293 -20.83 -12.82 -2.98
C TYR A 293 -20.16 -11.55 -3.48
N ILE A 294 -20.95 -10.48 -3.56
CA ILE A 294 -20.51 -9.13 -3.86
C ILE A 294 -20.94 -8.28 -2.65
N GLU A 295 -19.97 -7.93 -1.84
CA GLU A 295 -20.20 -7.22 -0.59
C GLU A 295 -19.84 -5.75 -0.75
N ILE A 296 -20.80 -4.89 -0.46
CA ILE A 296 -20.67 -3.44 -0.61
C ILE A 296 -20.75 -2.82 0.78
N PRO A 297 -19.73 -2.08 1.25
CA PRO A 297 -19.85 -1.35 2.51
C PRO A 297 -20.99 -0.34 2.44
N LYS A 298 -21.81 -0.29 3.50
CA LYS A 298 -22.90 0.71 3.59
C LYS A 298 -22.40 2.15 3.53
N SER A 299 -21.20 2.41 4.03
CA SER A 299 -20.52 3.71 3.94
C SER A 299 -20.26 4.16 2.51
N SER A 300 -20.05 3.22 1.58
CA SER A 300 -19.71 3.48 0.17
C SER A 300 -20.94 3.68 -0.73
N PHE A 301 -22.13 3.86 -0.15
CA PHE A 301 -23.39 4.02 -0.88
C PHE A 301 -23.36 5.16 -1.91
N ASN A 302 -22.78 6.31 -1.56
CA ASN A 302 -22.68 7.45 -2.46
C ASN A 302 -21.77 7.16 -3.67
N GLU A 303 -20.69 6.40 -3.47
CA GLU A 303 -19.81 5.98 -4.57
C GLU A 303 -20.52 4.99 -5.48
N MET A 304 -21.19 4.00 -4.88
CA MET A 304 -21.96 3.02 -5.62
C MET A 304 -23.07 3.66 -6.47
N GLN A 305 -23.76 4.68 -5.94
CA GLN A 305 -24.73 5.47 -6.71
C GLN A 305 -24.08 6.15 -7.92
N LYS A 306 -22.88 6.73 -7.78
CA LYS A 306 -22.16 7.33 -8.92
C LYS A 306 -21.90 6.27 -9.98
N VAL A 307 -21.47 5.07 -9.59
CA VAL A 307 -21.22 3.96 -10.52
C VAL A 307 -22.49 3.57 -11.26
N VAL A 308 -23.61 3.35 -10.55
CA VAL A 308 -24.89 3.00 -11.19
C VAL A 308 -25.35 4.10 -12.16
N ASN A 309 -25.19 5.37 -11.79
CA ASN A 309 -25.65 6.50 -12.58
C ASN A 309 -24.77 6.82 -13.80
N SER A 310 -23.47 6.53 -13.75
CA SER A 310 -22.55 6.70 -14.89
C SER A 310 -22.50 5.48 -15.81
N SER A 311 -22.95 4.32 -15.32
CA SER A 311 -23.01 3.07 -16.07
C SER A 311 -24.05 3.10 -17.19
N ASN A 312 -23.82 2.31 -18.24
CA ASN A 312 -24.82 2.03 -19.27
C ASN A 312 -26.05 1.34 -18.65
N GLU A 313 -27.22 1.50 -19.27
CA GLU A 313 -28.47 0.86 -18.81
C GLU A 313 -28.36 -0.67 -18.76
N HIS A 314 -27.61 -1.27 -19.68
CA HIS A 314 -27.47 -2.73 -19.80
C HIS A 314 -26.18 -3.29 -19.19
N VAL A 315 -25.25 -2.46 -18.71
CA VAL A 315 -23.96 -2.92 -18.19
C VAL A 315 -23.56 -2.14 -16.95
N ILE A 316 -23.28 -2.85 -15.86
CA ILE A 316 -22.67 -2.29 -14.65
C ILE A 316 -21.36 -3.03 -14.41
N SER A 317 -20.25 -2.32 -14.33
CA SER A 317 -18.93 -2.90 -14.11
C SER A 317 -18.23 -2.22 -12.94
N ILE A 318 -17.68 -3.00 -12.02
CA ILE A 318 -17.11 -2.49 -10.76
C ILE A 318 -15.85 -3.28 -10.43
N GLY A 319 -14.77 -2.56 -10.07
CA GLY A 319 -13.56 -3.14 -9.51
C GLY A 319 -13.68 -3.34 -8.00
N ALA A 320 -13.04 -4.38 -7.49
CA ALA A 320 -13.04 -4.74 -6.07
C ALA A 320 -11.71 -4.39 -5.39
N SER A 321 -11.78 -4.20 -4.07
CA SER A 321 -10.61 -4.20 -3.19
C SER A 321 -10.13 -5.64 -2.94
N PHE A 322 -8.87 -5.77 -2.48
CA PHE A 322 -8.35 -7.07 -2.05
C PHE A 322 -9.17 -7.63 -0.86
N ASN A 323 -9.53 -8.92 -0.91
CA ASN A 323 -10.31 -9.54 0.15
C ASN A 323 -9.42 -10.27 1.17
N LEU A 324 -9.19 -9.64 2.32
CA LEU A 324 -8.41 -10.23 3.44
C LEU A 324 -9.01 -11.52 4.02
N GLU A 325 -10.31 -11.75 3.85
CA GLU A 325 -11.00 -12.94 4.35
C GLU A 325 -10.88 -14.13 3.40
N ALA A 326 -10.44 -13.90 2.15
CA ALA A 326 -10.27 -14.96 1.16
C ALA A 326 -8.95 -15.71 1.35
N ASP A 327 -9.02 -17.04 1.29
CA ASP A 327 -7.85 -17.92 1.34
C ASP A 327 -7.10 -18.01 0.00
N SER A 328 -7.68 -17.46 -1.07
CA SER A 328 -7.11 -17.43 -2.41
C SER A 328 -7.74 -16.32 -3.25
N HIS A 329 -7.12 -15.97 -4.38
CA HIS A 329 -7.66 -15.03 -5.36
C HIS A 329 -7.49 -15.55 -6.78
N LEU A 330 -8.42 -15.18 -7.66
CA LEU A 330 -8.24 -15.32 -9.10
C LEU A 330 -7.08 -14.43 -9.58
N VAL A 331 -6.32 -14.96 -10.53
CA VAL A 331 -5.17 -14.27 -11.13
C VAL A 331 -5.31 -14.32 -12.64
N CYS A 332 -5.22 -13.16 -13.28
CA CYS A 332 -5.17 -13.05 -14.73
C CYS A 332 -3.73 -13.29 -15.20
N PHE A 333 -3.47 -14.42 -15.85
CA PHE A 333 -2.17 -14.77 -16.38
C PHE A 333 -2.12 -14.47 -17.88
N GLN A 334 -1.12 -13.71 -18.33
CA GLN A 334 -0.82 -13.54 -19.76
C GLN A 334 0.34 -14.45 -20.17
N ASN A 335 0.11 -15.31 -21.16
CA ASN A 335 1.16 -16.18 -21.68
C ASN A 335 2.08 -15.45 -22.68
N GLU A 336 3.12 -16.15 -23.16
CA GLU A 336 4.09 -15.59 -24.11
C GLU A 336 3.47 -15.18 -25.45
N GLU A 337 2.37 -15.83 -25.85
CA GLU A 337 1.60 -15.50 -27.06
C GLU A 337 0.66 -14.30 -26.87
N GLY A 338 0.59 -13.73 -25.67
CA GLY A 338 -0.26 -12.59 -25.34
C GLY A 338 -1.72 -12.94 -25.03
N THR A 339 -2.06 -14.21 -24.90
CA THR A 339 -3.39 -14.69 -24.52
C THR A 339 -3.57 -14.72 -23.00
N TYR A 340 -4.79 -14.47 -22.53
CA TYR A 340 -5.12 -14.41 -21.11
C TYR A 340 -5.77 -15.70 -20.63
N GLN A 341 -5.39 -16.12 -19.42
CA GLN A 341 -5.89 -17.32 -18.76
C GLN A 341 -6.19 -17.01 -17.30
N THR A 342 -7.22 -17.66 -16.76
CA THR A 342 -7.54 -17.61 -15.35
C THR A 342 -6.71 -18.63 -14.58
N GLN A 343 -6.01 -18.18 -13.55
CA GLN A 343 -5.40 -19.02 -12.53
C GLN A 343 -5.93 -18.62 -11.15
N ALA A 344 -5.51 -19.35 -10.12
CA ALA A 344 -5.76 -18.95 -8.74
C ALA A 344 -4.47 -19.05 -7.94
N ASN A 345 -4.20 -18.05 -7.10
CA ASN A 345 -3.11 -18.07 -6.13
C ASN A 345 -3.70 -18.23 -4.73
N SER A 346 -3.17 -19.16 -3.95
CA SER A 346 -3.69 -19.54 -2.63
C SER A 346 -2.69 -19.24 -1.53
N MET A 347 -3.21 -18.91 -0.36
CA MET A 347 -2.41 -18.77 0.84
C MET A 347 -1.69 -20.10 1.17
N PRO A 348 -0.37 -20.08 1.46
CA PRO A 348 0.37 -21.28 1.78
C PRO A 348 -0.27 -22.09 2.91
N GLY A 349 -0.42 -23.40 2.72
CA GLY A 349 -0.96 -24.31 3.73
C GLY A 349 -2.49 -24.25 3.93
N LYS A 350 -3.21 -23.44 3.15
CA LYS A 350 -4.69 -23.38 3.19
C LYS A 350 -5.30 -24.19 2.04
N THR A 351 -6.38 -24.90 2.33
CA THR A 351 -7.25 -25.46 1.28
C THR A 351 -8.15 -24.36 0.76
N ARG A 352 -8.24 -24.23 -0.56
CA ARG A 352 -9.09 -23.22 -1.20
C ARG A 352 -10.58 -23.45 -0.90
N THR A 353 -11.19 -22.51 -0.20
CA THR A 353 -12.62 -22.50 0.13
C THR A 353 -13.30 -21.20 -0.25
N VAL A 354 -12.61 -20.07 -0.09
CA VAL A 354 -13.08 -18.72 -0.43
C VAL A 354 -12.09 -18.10 -1.42
N THR A 355 -12.53 -17.92 -2.66
CA THR A 355 -11.70 -17.34 -3.73
C THR A 355 -12.14 -15.93 -4.06
N GLY A 356 -11.27 -14.94 -3.83
CA GLY A 356 -11.50 -13.54 -4.19
C GLY A 356 -11.45 -13.29 -5.70
N ALA A 357 -12.16 -12.27 -6.18
CA ALA A 357 -12.14 -11.79 -7.55
C ALA A 357 -11.89 -10.28 -7.61
N SER A 358 -11.30 -9.80 -8.70
CA SER A 358 -10.82 -8.42 -8.83
C SER A 358 -11.88 -7.46 -9.39
N PHE A 359 -12.89 -7.96 -10.09
CA PHE A 359 -13.98 -7.15 -10.63
C PHE A 359 -15.25 -7.97 -10.87
N VAL A 360 -16.38 -7.29 -11.02
CA VAL A 360 -17.64 -7.86 -11.53
C VAL A 360 -18.18 -7.05 -12.70
N VAL A 361 -18.77 -7.74 -13.68
CA VAL A 361 -19.58 -7.14 -14.75
C VAL A 361 -20.95 -7.79 -14.76
N PHE A 362 -21.99 -6.97 -14.51
CA PHE A 362 -23.37 -7.35 -14.77
C PHE A 362 -23.75 -6.96 -16.19
N ASN A 363 -24.26 -7.91 -16.96
CA ASN A 363 -24.64 -7.73 -18.36
C ASN A 363 -26.11 -8.10 -18.57
N GLY A 364 -26.95 -7.09 -18.81
CA GLY A 364 -28.40 -7.18 -19.00
C GLY A 364 -28.84 -7.69 -20.38
N ALA A 365 -27.97 -8.35 -21.15
CA ALA A 365 -28.24 -8.80 -22.51
C ALA A 365 -28.61 -10.29 -22.63
N LEU A 366 -29.01 -10.95 -21.54
CA LEU A 366 -29.43 -12.35 -21.60
C LEU A 366 -30.76 -12.48 -22.35
N LYS A 367 -30.76 -13.23 -23.46
CA LYS A 367 -31.95 -13.45 -24.28
C LYS A 367 -32.89 -14.46 -23.61
N ALA A 368 -34.20 -14.21 -23.66
CA ALA A 368 -35.22 -15.14 -23.17
C ALA A 368 -35.14 -16.53 -23.85
N SER A 369 -34.69 -16.59 -25.09
CA SER A 369 -34.48 -17.84 -25.83
C SER A 369 -33.26 -18.65 -25.39
N SER A 370 -32.46 -18.15 -24.44
CA SER A 370 -31.26 -18.85 -23.97
C SER A 370 -31.57 -20.08 -23.11
N GLY A 371 -32.76 -20.16 -22.51
CA GLY A 371 -33.12 -21.22 -21.56
C GLY A 371 -32.52 -21.06 -20.16
N PHE A 372 -31.86 -19.93 -19.87
CA PHE A 372 -31.26 -19.63 -18.58
C PHE A 372 -31.99 -18.50 -17.85
N ILE A 373 -32.06 -18.60 -16.53
CA ILE A 373 -32.53 -17.54 -15.64
C ILE A 373 -31.47 -16.44 -15.57
N ALA A 374 -30.24 -16.85 -15.30
CA ALA A 374 -29.03 -16.03 -15.30
C ALA A 374 -27.81 -16.94 -15.53
N LYS A 375 -26.69 -16.35 -15.95
CA LYS A 375 -25.42 -17.06 -16.07
C LYS A 375 -24.34 -16.34 -15.28
N SER A 376 -23.67 -17.08 -14.40
CA SER A 376 -22.43 -16.64 -13.77
C SER A 376 -21.26 -17.31 -14.47
N SER A 377 -20.16 -16.58 -14.67
CA SER A 377 -18.94 -17.13 -15.26
C SER A 377 -17.71 -16.33 -14.84
N ILE A 378 -16.57 -17.01 -14.73
CA ILE A 378 -15.29 -16.35 -14.48
C ILE A 378 -14.70 -15.88 -15.81
N VAL A 379 -14.27 -14.62 -15.86
CA VAL A 379 -13.59 -14.02 -17.02
C VAL A 379 -12.31 -13.37 -16.52
N GLU A 380 -11.16 -13.92 -16.92
CA GLU A 380 -9.85 -13.52 -16.43
C GLU A 380 -9.75 -13.63 -14.90
N ASP A 381 -9.70 -12.52 -14.16
CA ASP A 381 -9.68 -12.48 -12.70
C ASP A 381 -10.96 -11.88 -12.09
N GLY A 382 -12.04 -11.80 -12.87
CA GLY A 382 -13.33 -11.24 -12.45
C GLY A 382 -14.52 -12.15 -12.71
N LEU A 383 -15.68 -11.68 -12.26
CA LEU A 383 -16.98 -12.33 -12.38
C LEU A 383 -17.82 -11.65 -13.46
N MET A 384 -18.37 -12.41 -14.40
CA MET A 384 -19.35 -11.95 -15.39
C MET A 384 -20.71 -12.57 -15.06
N VAL A 385 -21.70 -11.73 -14.78
CA VAL A 385 -23.07 -12.13 -14.45
C VAL A 385 -24.01 -11.64 -15.54
N GLN A 386 -24.47 -12.55 -16.38
CA GLN A 386 -25.41 -12.25 -17.46
C GLN A 386 -26.84 -12.46 -16.96
N ILE A 387 -27.66 -11.41 -17.04
CA ILE A 387 -29.03 -11.38 -16.54
C ILE A 387 -29.99 -10.82 -17.59
N PRO A 388 -31.30 -11.13 -17.50
CA PRO A 388 -32.31 -10.50 -18.34
C PRO A 388 -32.40 -8.99 -18.09
N PRO A 389 -32.89 -8.20 -19.06
CA PRO A 389 -33.09 -6.75 -18.88
C PRO A 389 -33.94 -6.38 -17.66
N GLU A 390 -35.00 -7.14 -17.38
CA GLU A 390 -35.90 -6.92 -16.24
C GLU A 390 -35.19 -7.12 -14.89
N THR A 391 -34.30 -8.12 -14.82
CA THR A 391 -33.47 -8.36 -13.64
C THR A 391 -32.41 -7.28 -13.47
N MET A 392 -31.86 -6.74 -14.57
CA MET A 392 -30.94 -5.59 -14.51
C MET A 392 -31.64 -4.34 -13.97
N GLU A 393 -32.87 -4.05 -14.41
CA GLU A 393 -33.66 -2.94 -13.86
C GLU A 393 -33.92 -3.10 -12.36
N SER A 394 -34.28 -4.32 -11.94
CA SER A 394 -34.49 -4.67 -10.53
C SER A 394 -33.22 -4.51 -9.69
N LEU A 395 -32.07 -4.98 -10.20
CA LEU A 395 -30.75 -4.81 -9.57
C LEU A 395 -30.40 -3.33 -9.41
N ARG A 396 -30.65 -2.51 -10.43
CA ARG A 396 -30.42 -1.06 -10.37
C ARG A 396 -31.29 -0.38 -9.32
N SER A 397 -32.56 -0.79 -9.19
CA SER A 397 -33.45 -0.28 -8.13
C SER A 397 -32.92 -0.64 -6.75
N ALA A 398 -32.55 -1.91 -6.53
CA ALA A 398 -32.02 -2.38 -5.26
C ALA A 398 -30.74 -1.62 -4.85
N LEU A 399 -29.81 -1.42 -5.79
CA LEU A 399 -28.59 -0.65 -5.55
C LEU A 399 -28.87 0.82 -5.22
N ARG A 400 -29.91 1.44 -5.82
CA ARG A 400 -30.33 2.82 -5.51
C ARG A 400 -31.02 2.96 -4.16
N GLU A 401 -31.67 1.90 -3.70
CA GLU A 401 -32.40 1.85 -2.43
C GLU A 401 -31.55 1.30 -1.27
N GLN A 402 -30.28 0.99 -1.52
CA GLN A 402 -29.36 0.35 -0.56
C GLN A 402 -29.91 -1.00 -0.04
N MET A 403 -30.52 -1.78 -0.94
CA MET A 403 -31.11 -3.08 -0.64
C MET A 403 -30.26 -4.21 -1.18
N ASP A 404 -30.23 -5.32 -0.42
CA ASP A 404 -29.62 -6.57 -0.85
C ASP A 404 -30.37 -7.15 -2.07
N PHE A 405 -29.65 -7.89 -2.91
CA PHE A 405 -30.20 -8.48 -4.13
C PHE A 405 -29.66 -9.89 -4.37
N HIS A 406 -30.51 -10.79 -4.86
CA HIS A 406 -30.17 -12.19 -5.10
C HIS A 406 -30.49 -12.60 -6.53
N ILE A 407 -29.51 -13.20 -7.21
CA ILE A 407 -29.62 -13.67 -8.59
C ILE A 407 -29.40 -15.18 -8.62
N PRO A 408 -30.46 -15.99 -8.75
CA PRO A 408 -30.32 -17.42 -9.01
C PRO A 408 -29.82 -17.63 -10.45
N CYS A 409 -28.71 -18.33 -10.61
CA CYS A 409 -28.10 -18.68 -11.89
C CYS A 409 -28.33 -20.16 -12.23
N GLY A 410 -28.51 -20.44 -13.51
CA GLY A 410 -28.81 -21.79 -14.00
C GLY A 410 -29.93 -21.82 -15.05
N LYS A 411 -30.27 -23.03 -15.49
CA LYS A 411 -31.35 -23.26 -16.46
C LYS A 411 -32.73 -23.13 -15.83
N ASN A 412 -33.73 -22.77 -16.64
CA ASN A 412 -35.12 -22.65 -16.20
C ASN A 412 -35.73 -23.99 -15.74
N ASP A 413 -35.17 -25.10 -16.20
CA ASP A 413 -35.79 -26.42 -16.09
C ASP A 413 -35.40 -27.18 -14.80
N GLY A 414 -34.59 -26.57 -13.93
CA GLY A 414 -34.30 -27.05 -12.57
C GLY A 414 -33.42 -28.31 -12.44
N GLU A 415 -32.88 -28.85 -13.54
CA GLU A 415 -32.08 -30.08 -13.53
C GLU A 415 -30.58 -29.89 -13.22
N GLU A 416 -30.06 -28.66 -13.25
CA GLU A 416 -28.63 -28.35 -12.98
C GLU A 416 -28.40 -27.74 -11.60
N ILE A 417 -27.17 -27.90 -11.08
CA ILE A 417 -26.72 -27.25 -9.85
C ILE A 417 -26.92 -25.74 -9.98
N GLN A 418 -27.78 -25.19 -9.13
CA GLN A 418 -28.09 -23.77 -9.12
C GLN A 418 -26.95 -23.02 -8.43
N GLU A 419 -26.25 -22.18 -9.17
CA GLU A 419 -25.28 -21.23 -8.60
C GLU A 419 -26.03 -19.96 -8.18
N ASN A 420 -25.64 -19.35 -7.07
CA ASN A 420 -26.27 -18.11 -6.61
C ASN A 420 -25.28 -16.95 -6.62
N VAL A 421 -25.74 -15.77 -7.01
CA VAL A 421 -24.99 -14.52 -6.84
C VAL A 421 -25.76 -13.64 -5.86
N THR A 422 -25.12 -13.27 -4.74
CA THR A 422 -25.69 -12.39 -3.73
C THR A 422 -24.93 -11.08 -3.68
N ILE A 423 -25.67 -9.98 -3.83
CA ILE A 423 -25.19 -8.62 -3.61
C ILE A 423 -25.72 -8.20 -2.25
N ARG A 424 -24.82 -7.89 -1.30
CA ARG A 424 -25.19 -7.54 0.07
C ARG A 424 -24.51 -6.27 0.57
N TRP A 425 -25.26 -5.45 1.29
CA TRP A 425 -24.76 -4.27 1.97
C TRP A 425 -24.29 -4.62 3.37
N ILE A 426 -22.99 -4.52 3.61
CA ILE A 426 -22.37 -4.92 4.87
C ILE A 426 -21.99 -3.72 5.73
N ASP A 427 -22.08 -3.89 7.05
CA ASP A 427 -21.47 -2.98 8.01
C ASP A 427 -19.97 -3.28 8.04
N TRP A 428 -19.19 -2.46 7.33
CA TRP A 428 -17.75 -2.58 7.25
C TRP A 428 -17.10 -1.22 7.48
N THR A 429 -16.07 -1.20 8.32
CA THR A 429 -15.26 -0.02 8.61
C THR A 429 -13.85 -0.25 8.08
N SER A 430 -13.31 0.76 7.40
CA SER A 430 -11.95 0.70 6.89
C SER A 430 -10.95 0.59 8.05
N PRO A 431 -9.94 -0.29 7.98
CA PRO A 431 -8.97 -0.51 9.07
C PRO A 431 -7.93 0.62 9.18
N ILE A 432 -8.31 1.88 8.88
CA ILE A 432 -7.41 3.05 8.76
C ILE A 432 -6.56 3.24 10.02
N ASN A 433 -7.12 2.94 11.19
CA ASN A 433 -6.45 3.06 12.47
C ASN A 433 -6.13 1.71 13.14
N SER A 434 -6.30 0.59 12.44
CA SER A 434 -5.99 -0.72 13.02
C SER A 434 -4.53 -0.79 13.46
N GLY A 435 -4.32 -1.14 14.72
CA GLY A 435 -2.98 -1.18 15.34
C GLY A 435 -2.37 0.19 15.67
N ARG A 436 -3.09 1.30 15.49
CA ARG A 436 -2.62 2.63 15.91
C ARG A 436 -3.02 2.90 17.35
N THR A 437 -2.11 3.53 18.09
CA THR A 437 -2.35 4.00 19.45
C THR A 437 -2.13 5.49 19.56
N SER A 438 -2.90 6.14 20.43
CA SER A 438 -2.75 7.53 20.80
C SER A 438 -1.34 7.78 21.38
N GLY A 439 -0.65 8.78 20.86
CA GLY A 439 0.65 9.23 21.39
C GLY A 439 0.56 9.93 22.76
N VAL A 440 -0.65 10.20 23.25
CA VAL A 440 -0.87 10.86 24.55
C VAL A 440 -1.03 9.84 25.68
N ASP A 441 -1.86 8.81 25.45
CA ASP A 441 -2.29 7.87 26.50
C ASP A 441 -2.19 6.40 26.09
N GLY A 442 -1.62 6.10 24.92
CA GLY A 442 -1.40 4.74 24.43
C GLY A 442 -2.68 3.98 24.10
N ARG A 443 -3.86 4.61 24.14
CA ARG A 443 -5.13 3.95 23.85
C ARG A 443 -5.25 3.62 22.36
N PRO A 444 -5.86 2.49 22.01
CA PRO A 444 -6.03 2.11 20.62
C PRO A 444 -7.00 3.08 19.93
N LEU A 445 -6.74 3.35 18.64
CA LEU A 445 -7.50 4.28 17.80
C LEU A 445 -8.36 3.55 16.74
N ASP A 446 -8.42 2.23 16.83
CA ASP A 446 -9.05 1.31 15.88
C ASP A 446 -10.58 1.36 15.87
N GLY A 447 -11.21 2.03 16.85
CA GLY A 447 -12.63 2.38 16.86
C GLY A 447 -13.42 1.69 17.95
#